data_AF-I9PLA3-F1
#
_entry.id   AF-I9PLA3-F1
#
_cell.length_a   1.000
_cell.length_b   1.000
_cell.length_c   1.000
_cell.angle_alpha   90.00
_cell.angle_beta   90.00
_cell.angle_gamma   90.00
#
_symmetry.space_group_name_H-M   'P 1'
#
loop_
_entity.id
_entity.type
_entity.pdbx_description
1 polymer ?
#
loop_
_entity_poly.entity_id
_entity_poly.type
_entity_poly.pdbx_seq_one_letter_code
_entity_poly.pdbx_strand_id
1 'polypeptide(L)' 'MEGHRFYDEMRLGLTLNREKTQGEGTDHYLNSTNLISPNWDDYRIILAIPQAEVDVSPNIQGQQNPGYE' A
#
# COMPACT_ATOMS: atom_id res chain seq x y z
N MET A 1 -13.77 -6.05 -13.10
CA MET A 1 -13.23 -5.24 -11.98
C MET A 1 -12.26 -4.24 -12.58
N GLU A 2 -12.46 -2.96 -12.34
CA GLU A 2 -11.82 -1.85 -13.09
C GLU A 2 -10.77 -1.08 -12.25
N GLY A 3 -10.46 -1.55 -11.03
CA GLY A 3 -9.39 -1.00 -10.20
C GLY A 3 -9.75 0.25 -9.38
N HIS A 4 -11.02 0.67 -9.34
CA HIS A 4 -11.41 1.93 -8.68
C HIS A 4 -11.44 1.87 -7.16
N ARG A 5 -11.85 0.73 -6.57
CA ARG A 5 -12.25 0.66 -5.17
C ARG A 5 -11.18 1.13 -4.19
N PHE A 6 -9.94 0.72 -4.41
CA PHE A 6 -8.81 1.12 -3.57
C PHE A 6 -8.62 2.63 -3.57
N TYR A 7 -8.54 3.25 -4.75
CA TYR A 7 -8.35 4.68 -4.89
C TYR A 7 -9.52 5.50 -4.35
N ASP A 8 -10.76 5.01 -4.52
CA ASP A 8 -11.95 5.67 -3.98
C ASP A 8 -11.95 5.75 -2.45
N GLU A 9 -11.55 4.66 -1.78
CA GLU A 9 -11.47 4.68 -0.31
C GLU A 9 -10.35 5.61 0.18
N MET A 10 -9.16 5.52 -0.42
CA MET A 10 -8.02 6.34 -0.01
C MET A 10 -8.26 7.84 -0.25
N ARG A 11 -8.80 8.21 -1.43
CA ARG A 11 -9.03 9.63 -1.77
C ARG A 11 -10.12 10.29 -0.91
N LEU A 12 -11.02 9.48 -0.33
CA LEU A 12 -12.05 9.94 0.61
C LEU A 12 -11.57 9.92 2.07
N GLY A 13 -10.32 9.52 2.33
CA GLY A 13 -9.78 9.37 3.68
C GLY A 13 -10.41 8.22 4.47
N LEU A 14 -11.01 7.25 3.77
CA LEU A 14 -11.62 6.08 4.40
C LEU A 14 -10.56 5.03 4.73
N THR A 15 -10.88 4.19 5.71
CA THR A 15 -10.09 3.00 6.05
C THR A 15 -10.68 1.79 5.34
N LEU A 16 -9.85 1.07 4.59
CA LEU A 16 -10.22 -0.24 4.05
C LEU A 16 -10.49 -1.18 5.20
N ASN A 17 -11.52 -2.01 5.10
CA ASN A 17 -11.80 -3.04 6.10
C ASN A 17 -12.00 -4.38 5.37
N ARG A 18 -10.99 -5.24 5.44
CA ARG A 18 -11.04 -6.59 4.87
C ARG A 18 -11.67 -7.53 5.89
N GLU A 19 -12.99 -7.65 5.84
CA GLU A 19 -13.73 -8.51 6.76
C GLU A 19 -13.60 -10.00 6.38
N LYS A 20 -13.70 -10.86 7.40
CA LYS A 20 -13.78 -12.31 7.20
C LYS A 20 -15.17 -12.65 6.66
N THR A 21 -15.22 -13.40 5.56
CA THR A 21 -16.41 -14.19 5.25
C THR A 21 -16.54 -15.30 6.28
N GLN A 22 -17.75 -15.58 6.76
CA GLN A 22 -17.99 -16.71 7.65
C GLN A 22 -17.56 -18.01 6.95
N GLY A 23 -16.61 -18.73 7.55
CA GLY A 23 -16.05 -19.98 7.00
C GLY A 23 -14.73 -19.80 6.23
N GLU A 24 -14.25 -18.56 6.04
CA GLU A 24 -12.99 -18.26 5.37
C GLU A 24 -11.97 -17.65 6.36
N GLY A 25 -10.68 -17.90 6.13
CA GLY A 25 -9.61 -17.19 6.84
C GLY A 25 -9.45 -15.76 6.32
N THR A 26 -8.87 -14.86 7.12
CA THR A 26 -8.30 -13.61 6.59
C THR A 26 -6.82 -13.53 6.91
N ASP A 27 -6.01 -13.88 5.91
CA ASP A 27 -4.56 -13.70 5.97
C ASP A 27 -4.15 -12.63 4.97
N HIS A 28 -4.35 -11.37 5.34
CA HIS A 28 -3.80 -10.23 4.61
C HIS A 28 -2.59 -9.70 5.38
N TYR A 29 -1.49 -10.46 5.33
CA TYR A 29 -0.23 -10.10 5.97
C TYR A 29 0.87 -9.95 4.93
N LEU A 30 1.72 -8.96 5.11
CA LEU A 30 2.99 -8.83 4.40
C LEU A 30 4.11 -8.77 5.42
N ASN A 31 4.97 -9.79 5.45
CA ASN A 31 6.08 -9.91 6.41
C ASN A 31 5.64 -9.68 7.87
N SER A 32 4.59 -10.37 8.31
CA SER A 32 3.96 -10.22 9.64
C SER A 32 3.26 -8.87 9.90
N THR A 33 3.27 -7.94 8.95
CA THR A 33 2.46 -6.72 9.08
C THR A 33 1.03 -6.99 8.65
N ASN A 34 0.09 -6.68 9.54
CA ASN A 34 -1.34 -6.78 9.27
C ASN A 34 -1.78 -5.71 8.27
N LEU A 35 -2.39 -6.12 7.16
CA LEU A 35 -2.96 -5.28 6.10
C LEU A 35 -4.49 -5.38 6.05
N ILE A 36 -5.15 -5.75 7.14
CA ILE A 36 -6.62 -5.82 7.17
C ILE A 36 -7.25 -4.42 7.05
N SER A 37 -6.62 -3.41 7.65
CA SER A 37 -7.16 -2.05 7.73
C SER A 37 -6.22 -0.91 7.32
N PRO A 38 -5.69 -0.90 6.08
CA PRO A 38 -4.89 0.23 5.59
C PRO A 38 -5.77 1.47 5.36
N ASN A 39 -5.18 2.64 5.57
CA ASN A 39 -5.78 3.94 5.32
C ASN A 39 -4.77 4.86 4.63
N TRP A 40 -5.11 6.14 4.46
CA TRP A 40 -4.27 7.11 3.76
C TRP A 40 -2.88 7.33 4.40
N ASP A 41 -2.71 7.04 5.70
CA ASP A 41 -1.44 7.21 6.42
C ASP A 41 -0.49 6.01 6.24
N ASP A 42 -0.97 4.88 5.69
CA ASP A 42 -0.13 3.72 5.44
C ASP A 42 0.74 3.98 4.20
N TYR A 43 2.06 4.11 4.40
CA TYR A 43 3.01 4.41 3.32
C TYR A 43 2.94 3.41 2.14
N ARG A 44 2.44 2.20 2.38
CA ARG A 44 2.37 1.13 1.36
C ARG A 44 1.20 1.27 0.40
N ILE A 45 0.33 2.26 0.60
CA ILE A 45 -0.72 2.57 -0.39
C ILE A 45 -0.13 3.12 -1.69
N ILE A 46 1.10 3.64 -1.63
CA ILE A 46 1.90 4.04 -2.78
C ILE A 46 3.02 3.00 -2.96
N LEU A 47 3.27 2.60 -4.21
CA LEU A 47 4.37 1.69 -4.53
C LEU A 47 5.72 2.40 -4.34
N ALA A 48 6.74 1.66 -3.92
CA ALA A 48 8.11 2.15 -3.97
C ALA A 48 8.48 2.57 -5.40
N ILE A 49 9.29 3.61 -5.55
CA ILE A 49 9.94 3.92 -6.82
C ILE A 49 10.80 2.71 -7.20
N PRO A 50 10.72 2.20 -8.45
CA PRO A 50 11.45 1.01 -8.86
C PRO A 50 12.95 1.13 -8.62
N GLN A 51 13.57 0.06 -8.11
CA GLN A 51 15.02 0.06 -7.82
C GLN A 51 15.85 0.39 -9.06
N ALA A 52 15.46 -0.12 -10.24
CA ALA A 52 16.14 0.19 -11.49
C ALA A 52 16.14 1.70 -11.83
N GLU A 53 15.11 2.45 -11.41
CA GLU A 53 15.06 3.90 -11.59
C GLU A 53 15.96 4.61 -10.57
N VAL A 54 15.94 4.15 -9.32
CA VAL A 54 16.80 4.66 -8.23
C VAL A 54 18.29 4.46 -8.58
N ASP A 55 18.65 3.30 -9.14
CA ASP A 55 20.03 2.93 -9.48
C ASP A 55 20.63 3.81 -10.58
N VAL A 56 19.81 4.26 -11.54
CA VAL A 56 20.29 5.04 -12.71
C VAL A 56 20.12 6.55 -12.54
N SER A 57 19.30 7.00 -11.60
CA SER A 57 18.99 8.41 -11.37
C SER A 57 19.35 8.83 -9.93
N PRO A 58 20.58 9.35 -9.71
CA PRO A 58 21.05 9.75 -8.37
C PRO A 58 20.15 10.79 -7.69
N ASN A 59 19.45 11.61 -8.48
CA ASN A 59 18.53 12.63 -7.96
C ASN A 59 17.26 12.00 -7.33
N ILE A 60 16.89 10.78 -7.75
CA ILE A 60 15.71 10.06 -7.29
C ILE A 60 15.98 9.29 -5.99
N GLN A 61 17.23 8.91 -5.72
CA GLN A 61 17.58 8.19 -4.49
C GLN A 61 17.16 8.95 -3.22
N GLY A 62 17.31 10.27 -3.20
CA GLY A 62 16.84 11.13 -2.09
C GLY A 62 15.35 11.49 -2.15
N GLN A 63 14.59 10.94 -3.10
CA GLN A 63 13.17 11.21 -3.33
C GLN A 63 12.33 9.93 -3.29
N GLN A 64 12.84 8.84 -2.70
CA GLN A 64 12.04 7.65 -2.47
C GLN A 64 10.80 8.00 -1.64
N ASN A 65 9.71 7.26 -1.89
CA ASN A 65 8.50 7.39 -1.09
C ASN A 65 8.83 7.08 0.39
N PRO A 66 8.38 7.90 1.35
CA PRO A 66 8.69 7.71 2.76
C PRO A 66 8.37 6.28 3.22
N GLY A 67 9.25 5.71 4.03
CA GLY A 67 9.11 4.34 4.54
C GLY A 67 9.64 3.22 3.63
N TYR A 68 10.05 3.54 2.39
CA TYR A 68 10.73 2.61 1.48
C TYR A 68 12.23 2.91 1.27
N GLU A 69 12.76 3.90 1.99
CA GLU A 69 14.19 4.25 2.01
C GLU A 69 15.09 3.11 2.52
#